data_AF-A0A1H4VMJ7-F1
#
_entry.id   AF-A0A1H4VMJ7-F1
#
_cell.length_a   1.000
_cell.length_b   1.000
_cell.length_c   1.000
_cell.angle_alpha   90.00
_cell.angle_beta   90.00
_cell.angle_gamma   90.00
#
_symmetry.space_group_name_H-M   'P 1'
#
loop_
_entity.id
_entity.type
_entity.pdbx_description
1 polymer ?
#
loop_
_entity_poly.entity_id
_entity_poly.type
_entity_poly.pdbx_seq_one_letter_code
_entity_poly.pdbx_strand_id
1 'polypeptide(L)' 'MNDGKFIGSPAEKDPLVGANDEGRFTVPRKPIRRRFQGLPAFVVNRGGEYCFLPSLSALRWLADLDT' A
#
# COMPACT_ATOMS: atom_id res chain seq x y z
N MET A 1 -4.28 2.60 4.23
CA MET A 1 -3.74 1.26 3.87
C MET A 1 -3.32 0.49 5.12
N ASN A 2 -2.35 0.95 5.91
CA ASN A 2 -1.88 0.20 7.10
C ASN A 2 -2.51 0.62 8.43
N ASP A 3 -3.46 1.55 8.40
CA ASP A 3 -4.24 2.01 9.54
C ASP A 3 -5.60 2.49 9.00
N GLY A 4 -6.66 2.22 9.76
CA GLY A 4 -8.04 2.55 9.45
C GLY A 4 -8.55 3.77 10.20
N LYS A 5 -7.69 4.62 10.79
CA LYS A 5 -8.07 5.91 11.41
C LYS A 5 -9.03 6.75 10.56
N PHE A 6 -8.81 6.80 9.24
CA PHE A 6 -9.65 7.56 8.30
C PHE A 6 -11.12 7.09 8.29
N ILE A 7 -11.36 5.80 8.57
CA ILE A 7 -12.72 5.20 8.62
C ILE A 7 -13.16 4.87 10.05
N GLY A 8 -12.49 5.43 11.07
CA GLY A 8 -12.83 5.19 12.47
C GLY A 8 -12.55 3.76 12.95
N SER A 9 -11.64 3.03 12.29
CA SER A 9 -11.23 1.67 12.66
C SER A 9 -9.70 1.57 12.79
N PRO A 10 -9.08 2.16 13.83
CA PRO A 10 -7.63 2.34 13.90
C PRO A 10 -6.79 1.04 13.93
N ALA A 11 -7.41 -0.07 14.31
CA ALA A 11 -6.78 -1.38 14.37
C ALA A 11 -7.02 -2.23 13.11
N GLU A 12 -7.69 -1.68 12.10
CA GLU A 12 -7.98 -2.37 10.85
C GLU A 12 -7.10 -1.83 9.72
N LYS A 13 -6.71 -2.71 8.81
CA LYS A 13 -5.89 -2.40 7.65
C LYS A 13 -6.69 -2.67 6.38
N ASP A 14 -6.23 -2.13 5.26
CA ASP A 14 -6.77 -2.46 3.95
C ASP A 14 -6.60 -3.98 3.72
N PRO A 15 -7.68 -4.71 3.41
CA PRO A 15 -7.63 -6.17 3.30
C PRO A 15 -6.86 -6.68 2.08
N LEU A 16 -6.55 -5.81 1.11
CA LEU A 16 -5.86 -6.18 -0.13
C LEU A 16 -4.38 -5.78 -0.10
N VAL A 17 -4.09 -4.50 0.12
CA VAL A 17 -2.71 -3.95 0.00
C VAL A 17 -2.12 -3.50 1.32
N GLY A 18 -2.86 -3.60 2.42
CA GLY A 18 -2.33 -3.36 3.75
C GLY A 18 -1.31 -4.44 4.15
N ALA A 19 -0.30 -4.04 4.92
CA ALA A 19 0.64 -4.97 5.57
C ALA A 19 -0.08 -5.74 6.68
N ASN A 20 -0.85 -6.76 6.29
CA ASN A 20 -1.74 -7.53 7.14
C ASN A 20 -0.96 -8.57 7.97
N ASP A 21 -0.92 -8.33 9.28
CA ASP A 21 -0.38 -9.21 10.32
C ASP A 21 -1.53 -9.94 11.06
N GLU A 22 -2.51 -9.19 11.58
CA GLU A 22 -3.67 -9.74 12.29
C GLU A 22 -4.86 -10.11 11.36
N GLY A 23 -4.88 -9.54 10.16
CA GLY A 23 -5.93 -9.79 9.16
C GLY A 23 -7.35 -9.44 9.62
N ARG A 24 -7.51 -8.31 10.34
CA ARG A 24 -8.80 -7.83 10.85
C ARG A 24 -9.50 -6.93 9.84
N PHE A 25 -10.75 -7.27 9.50
CA PHE A 25 -11.58 -6.47 8.59
C PHE A 25 -13.05 -6.51 8.98
N THR A 26 -13.68 -5.34 9.09
CA THR A 26 -15.11 -5.21 9.43
C THR A 26 -15.93 -4.83 8.21
N VAL A 27 -16.94 -5.65 7.91
CA VAL A 27 -18.01 -5.30 6.96
C VAL A 27 -19.17 -4.65 7.75
N PRO A 28 -19.52 -3.38 7.45
CA PRO A 28 -20.66 -2.72 8.05
C PRO A 28 -21.95 -3.51 7.80
N ARG A 29 -22.67 -3.85 8.86
CA ARG A 29 -23.95 -4.57 8.80
C ARG A 29 -24.81 -4.16 10.00
N LYS A 30 -26.14 -4.15 9.81
CA LYS A 30 -27.13 -3.96 10.88
C LYS A 30 -27.83 -5.29 11.21
N PRO A 31 -28.21 -5.54 12.47
CA PRO A 31 -27.92 -4.72 13.66
C PRO A 31 -26.48 -4.90 14.18
N ILE A 32 -25.83 -6.01 13.83
CA ILE A 32 -24.49 -6.36 14.29
C ILE A 32 -23.55 -6.42 13.09
N ARG A 33 -22.42 -5.72 13.19
CA ARG A 33 -21.34 -5.75 12.18
C ARG A 33 -20.77 -7.16 12.03
N ARG A 34 -20.26 -7.47 10.83
CA ARG A 34 -19.49 -8.71 10.62
C ARG A 34 -18.01 -8.38 10.64
N ARG A 35 -17.24 -9.07 11.49
CA ARG A 35 -15.78 -8.91 11.56
C ARG A 35 -15.09 -10.21 11.19
N PHE A 36 -14.12 -10.11 10.29
CA PHE A 36 -13.17 -11.17 9.97
C PHE A 36 -11.92 -11.01 10.82
N GLN A 37 -11.28 -12.14 11.13
CA GLN A 37 -10.00 -12.24 11.83
C GLN A 37 -9.11 -13.21 11.07
N GLY A 38 -7.80 -13.00 11.09
CA GLY A 38 -6.84 -13.91 10.44
C GLY A 38 -6.99 -13.97 8.92
N LEU A 39 -7.47 -12.90 8.28
CA LEU A 39 -7.41 -12.82 6.81
C LEU A 39 -5.95 -12.92 6.35
N PRO A 40 -5.64 -13.82 5.40
CA PRO A 40 -4.29 -13.93 4.88
C PRO A 40 -3.94 -12.69 4.05
N ALA A 41 -2.64 -12.41 3.94
CA ALA A 41 -2.17 -11.47 2.95
C ALA A 41 -2.36 -12.06 1.54
N PHE A 42 -3.18 -11.40 0.71
CA PHE A 42 -3.36 -11.78 -0.69
C PHE A 42 -2.27 -11.21 -1.61
N VAL A 43 -1.58 -10.17 -1.16
CA VAL A 43 -0.49 -9.50 -1.87
C VAL A 43 0.79 -9.61 -1.06
N VAL A 44 1.87 -10.01 -1.71
CA VAL A 44 3.22 -10.11 -1.11
C VAL A 44 4.13 -9.10 -1.80
N ASN A 45 4.63 -8.13 -1.04
CA ASN A 45 5.66 -7.22 -1.53
C ASN A 45 6.99 -7.97 -1.68
N ARG A 46 7.53 -8.02 -2.90
CA ARG A 46 8.83 -8.65 -3.21
C ARG A 46 9.99 -7.66 -3.32
N GLY A 47 9.74 -6.39 -2.98
CA GLY A 47 10.68 -5.29 -3.16
C GLY A 47 10.29 -4.38 -4.31
N GLY A 48 11.05 -3.31 -4.47
CA GLY A 48 10.88 -2.28 -5.50
C GLY A 48 11.89 -1.17 -5.28
N GLU A 49 11.97 -0.24 -6.23
CA GLU A 49 12.90 0.88 -6.15
C GLU A 49 12.24 2.21 -6.48
N TYR A 50 12.81 3.29 -5.93
CA TYR A 50 12.45 4.64 -6.28
C TYR A 50 13.40 5.16 -7.36
N CYS A 51 12.87 5.36 -8.56
CA CYS A 51 13.63 5.91 -9.68
C CYS A 51 13.24 7.37 -9.93
N PHE A 52 14.19 8.13 -10.45
CA PHE A 52 13.95 9.47 -10.99
C PHE A 52 13.90 9.38 -12.52
N LEU A 53 12.85 9.93 -13.13
CA LEU A 53 12.75 10.09 -14.57
C LEU A 53 13.10 11.54 -14.95
N PRO A 54 14.36 11.84 -15.32
CA PRO A 54 14.76 13.19 -15.71
C PRO A 54 14.06 13.63 -17.01
N SER A 55 14.05 14.94 -17.25
CA SER A 55 13.60 15.48 -18.53
C SER A 55 14.50 15.02 -19.68
N LEU A 56 13.96 15.05 -20.90
CA LEU A 56 14.75 14.76 -22.10
C LEU A 56 15.97 15.68 -22.26
N SER A 57 15.86 16.95 -21.83
CA SER A 57 17.00 17.88 -21.87
C SER A 57 18.14 17.46 -20.95
N ALA A 58 17.85 16.99 -19.74
CA ALA A 58 18.85 16.50 -18.81
C ALA A 58 19.50 15.20 -19.32
N LEU A 59 18.72 14.29 -19.93
CA LEU A 59 19.26 13.09 -20.54
C LEU A 59 20.20 13.39 -21.70
N ARG A 60 19.86 14.34 -22.57
CA ARG A 60 20.74 14.78 -23.67
C ARG A 60 22.02 15.42 -23.14
N TRP A 61 21.90 16.32 -22.16
CA TRP A 61 23.06 16.92 -21.52
C TRP A 61 24.01 15.87 -20.93
N LEU A 62 23.48 14.84 -20.26
CA LEU A 62 24.29 13.73 -19.75
C LEU A 62 24.95 12.91 -20.85
N ALA A 63 24.28 12.72 -21.99
CA ALA A 63 24.81 11.95 -23.12
C ALA A 63 25.94 12.68 -23.86
N ASP A 64 25.87 14.01 -23.91
CA ASP A 64 26.87 14.88 -24.55
C ASP A 64 28.00 15.30 -23.59
N LEU A 65 28.02 14.78 -22.37
CA LEU A 65 29.03 15.11 -21.37
C LEU A 65 30.35 14.39 -21.69
N ASP A 66 31.31 15.08 -22.29
CA ASP A 66 32.68 14.57 -22.47
C ASP A 66 33.33 14.35 -21.08
N THR A 67 33.64 13.10 -20.77
CA THR A 67 34.40 12.67 -19.57
C THR A 67 35.82 12.27 -19.92
#